data_AF-A0AAN7PFY5-F1
#
_entry.id   AF-A0AAN7PFY5-F1
#
_cell.length_a   1.000
_cell.length_b   1.000
_cell.length_c   1.000
_cell.angle_alpha   90.00
_cell.angle_beta   90.00
_cell.angle_gamma   90.00
#
_symmetry.space_group_name_H-M   'P 1'
#
loop_
_entity.id
_entity.type
_entity.pdbx_description
1 polymer ?
#
loop_
_entity_poly.entity_id
_entity_poly.type
_entity_poly.pdbx_seq_one_letter_code
_entity_poly.pdbx_strand_id
1 'polypeptide(L)'
;MDIIEHNFEIPENITQQAAEVRAEFLPKKSRNRYKKEYRLFYEWRKQKKFKSVIDNVFLDYLSKKAKLLKRSTLWSRFSMIKTCLSIKENVDISKKGQFTEYTCDHPIGHQ
;
A
#
# COMPACT_ATOMS: atom_id res chain seq x y z
N MET A 1 -39.42 16.03 -3.94
CA MET A 1 -39.23 14.64 -3.51
C MET A 1 -37.75 14.48 -3.28
N ASP A 2 -37.31 14.79 -2.07
CA ASP A 2 -35.92 14.63 -1.65
C ASP A 2 -35.65 13.14 -1.45
N ILE A 3 -34.80 12.56 -2.30
CA ILE A 3 -34.24 11.25 -2.05
C ILE A 3 -33.26 11.45 -0.89
N ILE A 4 -33.69 11.09 0.31
CA ILE A 4 -32.80 10.97 1.46
C ILE A 4 -31.78 9.90 1.08
N GLU A 5 -30.56 10.32 0.73
CA GLU A 5 -29.39 9.46 0.71
C GLU A 5 -29.26 8.88 2.12
N HIS A 6 -29.83 7.70 2.31
CA HIS A 6 -29.68 6.95 3.54
C HIS A 6 -28.26 6.42 3.55
N ASN A 7 -27.34 7.22 4.09
CA ASN A 7 -25.97 6.80 4.36
C ASN A 7 -26.04 5.71 5.42
N PHE A 8 -26.24 4.47 4.98
CA PHE A 8 -26.30 3.30 5.84
C PHE A 8 -24.87 3.05 6.34
N GLU A 9 -24.57 3.60 7.52
CA GLU A 9 -23.29 3.38 8.16
C GLU A 9 -23.13 1.88 8.44
N ILE A 10 -22.06 1.29 7.90
CA ILE A 10 -21.77 -0.12 8.08
C ILE A 10 -21.45 -0.35 9.57
N PRO A 11 -22.17 -1.25 10.26
CA PRO A 11 -21.92 -1.55 11.67
C PRO A 11 -20.48 -1.98 11.91
N GLU A 12 -19.89 -1.51 13.03
CA GLU A 12 -18.49 -1.78 13.38
C GLU A 12 -18.17 -3.29 13.38
N ASN A 13 -19.09 -4.13 13.88
CA ASN A 13 -18.93 -5.58 13.88
C ASN A 13 -18.69 -6.17 12.48
N ILE A 14 -19.40 -5.66 11.46
CA ILE A 14 -19.22 -6.11 10.07
C ILE A 14 -17.84 -5.66 9.56
N THR A 15 -17.40 -4.45 9.91
CA THR A 15 -16.08 -3.94 9.50
C THR A 15 -14.92 -4.71 10.15
N GLN A 16 -15.07 -5.12 11.41
CA GLN A 16 -14.08 -5.91 12.14
C GLN A 16 -13.97 -7.32 11.57
N GLN A 17 -15.10 -8.01 11.37
CA GLN A 17 -15.13 -9.35 10.76
C GLN A 17 -14.50 -9.35 9.37
N ALA A 18 -14.82 -8.34 8.54
CA ALA A 18 -14.21 -8.19 7.23
C ALA A 18 -12.69 -7.96 7.31
N ALA A 19 -12.22 -7.16 8.27
CA ALA A 19 -10.79 -6.93 8.47
C ALA A 19 -10.03 -8.20 8.91
N GLU A 20 -10.65 -9.04 9.75
CA GLU A 20 -10.09 -10.32 10.18
C GLU A 20 -9.95 -11.30 9.03
N VAL A 21 -11.02 -11.53 8.27
CA VAL A 21 -11.01 -12.37 7.06
C VAL A 21 -9.97 -11.87 6.06
N ARG A 22 -9.89 -10.55 5.86
CA ARG A 22 -8.91 -9.97 4.94
C ARG A 22 -7.46 -10.15 5.44
N ALA A 23 -7.22 -10.16 6.75
CA ALA A 23 -5.90 -10.43 7.31
C ALA A 23 -5.45 -11.88 7.05
N GLU A 24 -6.37 -12.81 6.83
CA GLU A 24 -6.06 -14.19 6.45
C GLU A 24 -5.51 -14.31 5.03
N PHE A 25 -5.86 -13.37 4.14
CA PHE A 25 -5.36 -13.33 2.76
C PHE A 25 -3.85 -13.08 2.66
N LEU A 26 -3.21 -12.64 3.74
CA LEU A 26 -1.75 -12.56 3.78
C LEU A 26 -1.12 -13.96 3.78
N PRO A 27 -0.09 -14.22 2.94
CA PRO A 27 0.54 -15.53 2.88
C PRO A 27 1.04 -15.97 4.26
N LYS A 28 0.53 -17.10 4.75
CA LYS A 28 0.75 -17.57 6.15
C LYS A 28 2.24 -17.60 6.53
N LYS A 29 3.09 -18.14 5.65
CA LYS A 29 4.56 -18.27 5.88
C LYS A 29 5.29 -16.92 5.94
N SER A 30 4.86 -15.91 5.18
CA SER A 30 5.55 -14.61 5.09
C SER A 30 4.77 -13.45 5.70
N ARG A 31 3.69 -13.72 6.42
CA ARG A 31 2.80 -12.71 7.02
C ARG A 31 3.56 -11.67 7.83
N ASN A 32 4.53 -12.10 8.64
CA ASN A 32 5.35 -11.19 9.46
C ASN A 32 6.17 -10.21 8.60
N ARG A 33 6.68 -10.68 7.45
CA ARG A 33 7.43 -9.84 6.52
C ARG A 33 6.53 -8.78 5.89
N TYR A 34 5.32 -9.15 5.47
CA TYR A 34 4.34 -8.21 4.92
C TYR A 34 3.94 -7.14 5.95
N LYS A 35 3.63 -7.56 7.19
CA LYS A 35 3.32 -6.64 8.29
C LYS A 35 4.48 -5.70 8.60
N LYS A 36 5.71 -6.20 8.62
CA LYS A 36 6.92 -5.40 8.87
C LYS A 36 7.12 -4.33 7.80
N GLU A 37 7.09 -4.69 6.52
CA GLU A 37 7.26 -3.74 5.41
C GLU A 37 6.15 -2.69 5.40
N TYR A 38 4.90 -3.11 5.64
CA TYR A 38 3.78 -2.18 5.77
C TYR A 38 3.97 -1.21 6.94
N ARG A 39 4.39 -1.69 8.12
CA ARG A 39 4.67 -0.83 9.28
C ARG A 39 5.75 0.21 8.96
N LEU A 40 6.83 -0.17 8.29
CA LEU A 40 7.87 0.77 7.88
C LEU A 40 7.34 1.86 6.95
N PHE A 41 6.47 1.51 6.02
CA PHE A 41 5.79 2.49 5.17
C PHE A 41 4.84 3.39 5.98
N TYR A 42 4.02 2.81 6.86
CA TYR A 42 3.06 3.54 7.67
C TYR A 42 3.72 4.58 8.59
N GLU A 43 4.79 4.21 9.28
CA GLU A 43 5.56 5.14 10.12
C GLU A 43 6.18 6.26 9.29
N TRP A 44 6.74 5.93 8.11
CA TRP A 44 7.28 6.93 7.21
C TRP A 44 6.19 7.90 6.69
N ARG A 45 5.00 7.40 6.35
CA ARG A 45 3.84 8.21 5.95
C ARG A 45 3.42 9.14 7.09
N LYS A 46 3.36 8.64 8.33
CA LYS A 46 2.96 9.40 9.52
C LYS A 46 3.90 10.59 9.76
N GLN A 47 5.21 10.40 9.58
CA GLN A 47 6.20 11.46 9.74
C GLN A 47 6.06 12.61 8.75
N LYS A 48 5.51 12.35 7.56
CA LYS A 48 5.46 13.32 6.47
C LYS A 48 4.21 14.22 6.48
N LYS A 49 3.24 14.02 7.38
CA LYS A 49 1.99 14.81 7.50
C LYS A 49 1.31 15.16 6.16
N PHE A 50 1.34 14.25 5.18
CA PHE A 50 0.81 14.55 3.84
C PHE A 50 -0.73 14.55 3.82
N LYS A 51 -1.32 15.61 3.26
CA LYS A 51 -2.74 15.66 2.83
C LYS A 51 -2.95 15.08 1.41
N SER A 52 -1.90 14.56 0.79
CA SER A 52 -1.90 14.12 -0.62
C SER A 52 -2.46 12.70 -0.79
N VAL A 53 -2.92 12.41 -2.01
CA VAL A 53 -3.33 11.08 -2.49
C VAL A 53 -2.26 10.04 -2.15
N ILE A 54 -2.69 8.87 -1.68
CA ILE A 54 -1.84 7.74 -1.23
C ILE A 54 -0.82 7.35 -2.31
N ASP A 55 -1.19 7.44 -3.58
CA ASP A 55 -0.32 7.11 -4.72
C ASP A 55 0.96 7.96 -4.75
N ASN A 56 0.83 9.29 -4.58
CA ASN A 56 1.98 10.20 -4.58
C ASN A 56 2.91 9.96 -3.38
N VAL A 57 2.30 9.71 -2.21
CA VAL A 57 3.04 9.38 -0.98
C VAL A 57 3.80 8.07 -1.17
N PHE A 58 3.19 7.10 -1.83
CA PHE A 58 3.80 5.82 -2.10
C PHE A 58 4.91 5.89 -3.16
N LEU A 59 4.74 6.68 -4.23
CA LEU A 59 5.79 6.96 -5.22
C LEU A 59 7.02 7.60 -4.59
N ASP A 60 6.84 8.61 -3.73
CA ASP A 60 7.95 9.25 -3.03
C ASP A 60 8.68 8.29 -2.06
N TYR A 61 7.95 7.37 -1.43
CA TYR A 61 8.56 6.32 -0.64
C TYR A 61 9.41 5.37 -1.49
N LEU A 62 8.87 4.92 -2.63
CA LEU A 62 9.57 4.02 -3.54
C LEU A 62 10.80 4.65 -4.16
N SER A 63 10.74 5.91 -4.57
CA SER A 63 11.89 6.62 -5.15
C SER A 63 13.06 6.69 -4.16
N LYS A 64 12.77 6.95 -2.89
CA LYS A 64 13.77 6.92 -1.81
C LYS A 64 14.34 5.53 -1.58
N LYS A 65 13.52 4.48 -1.65
CA LYS A 65 13.99 3.10 -1.47
C LYS A 65 14.74 2.56 -2.69
N ALA A 66 14.42 3.01 -3.89
CA ALA A 66 15.10 2.62 -5.12
C ALA A 66 16.59 2.99 -5.13
N LYS A 67 16.96 4.10 -4.46
CA LYS A 67 18.35 4.51 -4.27
C LYS A 67 19.17 3.56 -3.39
N LEU A 68 18.51 2.73 -2.58
CA LEU A 68 19.14 1.90 -1.55
C LEU A 68 19.04 0.39 -1.83
N LEU A 69 18.16 -0.01 -2.75
CA LEU A 69 17.78 -1.41 -2.94
C LEU A 69 17.90 -1.81 -4.40
N LYS A 70 18.30 -3.06 -4.62
CA LYS A 70 18.19 -3.70 -5.94
C LYS A 70 16.72 -3.76 -6.38
N ARG A 71 16.48 -3.64 -7.69
CA ARG A 71 15.14 -3.64 -8.31
C ARG A 71 14.24 -4.78 -7.83
N SER A 72 14.72 -6.02 -7.83
CA SER A 72 13.93 -7.20 -7.42
C SER A 72 13.49 -7.13 -5.96
N THR A 73 14.36 -6.65 -5.07
CA THR A 73 14.04 -6.44 -3.65
C THR A 73 13.04 -5.31 -3.47
N LEU A 74 13.23 -4.19 -4.18
CA LEU A 74 12.29 -3.07 -4.16
C LEU A 74 10.89 -3.51 -4.59
N TRP A 75 10.80 -4.24 -5.71
CA TRP A 75 9.55 -4.78 -6.24
C TRP A 75 8.87 -5.77 -5.29
N SER A 76 9.65 -6.61 -4.63
CA SER A 76 9.14 -7.53 -3.61
C SER A 76 8.52 -6.74 -2.45
N ARG A 77 9.21 -5.71 -1.94
CA ARG A 77 8.69 -4.86 -0.85
C ARG A 77 7.48 -4.03 -1.27
N PHE A 78 7.51 -3.49 -2.49
CA PHE A 78 6.37 -2.81 -3.11
C PHE A 78 5.13 -3.71 -3.09
N SER A 79 5.27 -4.93 -3.60
CA SER A 79 4.16 -5.88 -3.70
C SER A 79 3.61 -6.25 -2.32
N MET A 80 4.47 -6.34 -1.30
CA MET A 80 4.05 -6.55 0.08
C MET A 80 3.22 -5.40 0.63
N ILE A 81 3.70 -4.16 0.47
CA ILE A 81 2.99 -2.97 0.94
C ILE A 81 1.67 -2.79 0.20
N LYS A 82 1.66 -2.99 -1.13
CA LYS A 82 0.47 -2.99 -1.98
C LYS A 82 -0.60 -3.96 -1.48
N THR A 83 -0.20 -5.20 -1.23
CA THR A 83 -1.10 -6.23 -0.71
C THR A 83 -1.68 -5.82 0.63
N CYS A 84 -0.86 -5.27 1.53
CA CYS A 84 -1.31 -4.79 2.82
C CYS A 84 -2.27 -3.58 2.73
N LEU A 85 -2.03 -2.64 1.82
CA LEU A 85 -2.90 -1.47 1.60
C LEU A 85 -4.27 -1.89 1.05
N SER A 86 -4.28 -2.82 0.10
CA SER A 86 -5.52 -3.39 -0.44
C SER A 86 -6.32 -4.11 0.65
N ILE A 87 -5.66 -4.91 1.48
CA ILE A 87 -6.28 -5.67 2.58
C ILE A 87 -6.80 -4.74 3.68
N LYS A 88 -6.00 -3.77 4.13
CA LYS A 88 -6.27 -2.97 5.35
C LYS A 88 -7.05 -1.71 5.10
N GLU A 89 -6.72 -0.98 4.04
CA GLU A 89 -7.30 0.34 3.74
C GLU A 89 -8.28 0.28 2.56
N ASN A 90 -8.46 -0.90 1.94
CA ASN A 90 -9.23 -1.06 0.69
C ASN A 90 -8.74 -0.15 -0.45
N VAL A 91 -7.45 0.21 -0.42
CA VAL A 91 -6.84 1.10 -1.40
C VAL A 91 -6.19 0.25 -2.47
N ASP A 92 -6.73 0.33 -3.69
CA ASP A 92 -6.10 -0.28 -4.85
C ASP A 92 -5.17 0.70 -5.58
N ILE A 93 -3.89 0.61 -5.25
CA ILE A 93 -2.81 1.32 -5.93
C ILE A 93 -2.40 0.65 -7.27
N SER A 94 -3.14 -0.37 -7.75
CA SER A 94 -2.91 -0.98 -9.06
C SER A 94 -3.39 -0.10 -10.22
N LYS A 95 -4.25 0.88 -9.95
CA LYS A 95 -4.70 1.84 -10.95
C LYS A 95 -3.59 2.84 -11.26
N LYS A 96 -2.71 2.45 -12.18
CA LYS A 96 -2.12 3.25 -13.28
C LYS A 96 -0.75 2.67 -13.64
N GLY A 97 -0.53 2.44 -14.94
CA GLY A 97 0.74 1.98 -15.53
C GLY A 97 1.97 2.86 -15.25
N GLN A 98 1.85 3.91 -14.43
CA GLN A 98 2.95 4.78 -14.00
C GLN A 98 3.97 4.03 -13.12
N PHE A 99 3.53 3.08 -12.29
CA PHE A 99 4.46 2.30 -11.44
C PHE A 99 5.22 1.24 -12.24
N THR A 100 4.62 0.66 -13.28
CA THR A 100 5.31 -0.27 -14.18
C THR A 100 6.38 0.46 -14.98
N GLU A 101 6.06 1.64 -15.52
CA GLU A 101 6.96 2.50 -16.29
C GLU A 101 8.18 2.96 -15.46
N TYR A 102 7.97 3.42 -14.22
CA TYR A 102 9.07 3.87 -13.33
C TYR A 102 10.17 2.82 -13.15
N THR A 103 9.86 1.53 -13.24
CA THR A 103 10.84 0.47 -12.98
C THR A 103 11.42 -0.20 -14.23
N CYS A 104 10.73 -0.07 -15.37
CA CYS A 104 11.18 -0.56 -16.65
C CYS A 104 12.25 0.37 -17.24
N ASP A 105 12.06 1.69 -17.12
CA ASP A 105 12.88 2.69 -17.82
C ASP A 105 13.98 3.38 -16.97
N HIS A 106 14.06 3.12 -15.67
CA HIS A 106 15.18 3.64 -14.86
C HIS A 106 16.31 2.61 -14.73
N PRO A 107 17.41 2.73 -15.50
CA PRO A 107 18.67 2.09 -15.13
C PRO A 107 19.09 2.67 -13.78
N ILE A 108 19.13 1.83 -12.76
CA ILE A 108 19.73 2.21 -11.48
C ILE A 108 21.18 2.55 -11.82
N GLY A 109 21.53 3.83 -11.78
CA GLY A 109 22.91 4.27 -11.92
C GLY A 109 23.73 3.50 -10.90
N HIS A 110 24.64 2.66 -11.41
CA HIS A 110 25.79 2.23 -10.65
C HIS A 110 26.57 3.50 -10.32
N GLN A 111 26.48 3.96 -9.08
CA GLN A 111 27.60 4.67 -8.46
C GLN A 111 28.45 3.65 -7.73
#